data_AF-A0A3B9ZLU2-F1
#
_entry.id   AF-A0A3B9ZLU2-F1
#
_cell.length_a   1.000
_cell.length_b   1.000
_cell.length_c   1.000
_cell.angle_alpha   90.00
_cell.angle_beta   90.00
_cell.angle_gamma   90.00
#
_symmetry.space_group_name_H-M   'P 1'
#
loop_
_entity.id
_entity.type
_entity.pdbx_description
1 polymer ?
#
loop_
_entity_poly.entity_id
_entity_poly.type
_entity_poly.pdbx_seq_one_letter_code
_entity_poly.pdbx_strand_id
1 'polypeptide(L)' 'ERNRYAESSDRDYYYIVCIRDYRLAGQVSPNEYVHNDIKNLILSKQKIQFLKQIEKDVYKEGVDNKKVKLYKTKNNRL' A
#
# COMPACT_ATOMS: atom_id res chain seq x y z
N GLU A 1 22.01 -29.72 12.42
CA GLU A 1 21.06 -30.07 11.35
C GLU A 1 19.75 -29.32 11.59
N ARG A 2 19.16 -28.67 10.57
CA ARG A 2 17.85 -27.98 10.74
C ARG A 2 16.75 -29.00 10.50
N ASN A 3 16.04 -29.41 11.55
CA ASN A 3 14.89 -30.30 11.43
C ASN A 3 13.80 -29.62 10.59
N ARG A 4 13.46 -30.24 9.45
CA ARG A 4 12.37 -29.83 8.56
C ARG A 4 11.01 -30.32 9.03
N TYR A 5 10.99 -31.13 10.09
CA TYR A 5 9.79 -31.77 10.62
C TYR A 5 9.66 -31.42 12.11
N ALA A 6 8.45 -31.09 12.53
CA ALA A 6 8.09 -30.90 13.92
C ALA A 6 6.86 -31.75 14.22
N GLU A 7 6.94 -32.54 15.29
CA GLU A 7 5.89 -33.45 15.72
C GLU A 7 5.54 -33.13 17.17
N SER A 8 4.24 -33.16 17.49
CA SER A 8 3.72 -32.92 18.83
C SER A 8 2.41 -33.66 19.00
N SER A 9 2.09 -34.07 20.22
CA SER A 9 0.81 -34.73 20.51
C SER A 9 0.21 -34.23 21.80
N ASP A 10 -1.11 -34.30 21.90
CA ASP A 10 -1.85 -34.15 23.14
C ASP A 10 -2.62 -35.43 23.46
N ARG A 11 -3.62 -35.38 24.35
CA ARG A 11 -4.38 -36.57 24.76
C ARG A 11 -5.20 -37.16 23.62
N ASP A 12 -5.65 -36.33 22.69
CA ASP A 12 -6.67 -36.69 21.72
C ASP A 12 -6.14 -36.66 20.28
N TYR A 13 -5.01 -35.98 20.02
CA TYR A 13 -4.48 -35.75 18.68
C TYR A 13 -2.95 -35.84 18.56
N TYR A 14 -2.52 -36.16 17.33
CA TYR A 14 -1.11 -36.15 16.89
C TYR A 14 -0.94 -35.13 15.75
N TYR A 15 0.00 -34.21 15.91
CA TYR A 15 0.28 -33.11 14.99
C TYR A 15 1.64 -33.32 14.32
N ILE A 16 1.67 -33.24 12.99
CA ILE A 16 2.89 -33.34 12.18
C ILE A 16 2.98 -32.12 11.28
N VAL A 17 4.10 -31.39 11.35
CA VAL A 17 4.39 -30.22 10.53
C VAL A 17 5.64 -30.48 9.69
N CYS A 18 5.56 -30.24 8.39
CA CYS A 18 6.68 -30.33 7.46
C CYS A 18 6.95 -28.96 6.82
N ILE A 19 8.15 -28.44 7.03
CA ILE A 19 8.64 -27.17 6.46
C ILE A 19 9.29 -27.48 5.11
N ARG A 20 8.63 -27.11 4.03
CA ARG A 20 9.10 -27.35 2.65
C ARG A 20 10.12 -26.31 2.18
N ASP A 21 9.83 -25.03 2.41
CA ASP A 21 10.71 -23.91 2.09
C ASP A 21 10.45 -22.76 3.09
N TYR A 22 11.45 -21.92 3.31
CA TYR A 22 11.34 -20.71 4.13
C TYR A 22 12.31 -19.64 3.64
N ARG A 23 11.96 -18.38 3.86
CA ARG A 23 12.84 -17.23 3.60
C ARG A 23 13.22 -16.58 4.92
N LEU A 24 14.47 -16.18 5.05
CA LEU A 24 14.94 -15.43 6.22
C LEU A 24 14.48 -13.97 6.12
N ALA A 25 14.34 -13.31 7.26
CA ALA A 25 14.07 -11.88 7.30
C ALA A 25 15.11 -11.10 6.49
N GLY A 26 14.65 -10.14 5.68
CA GLY A 26 15.49 -9.37 4.76
C GLY A 26 15.70 -10.01 3.38
N GLN A 27 15.27 -11.25 3.16
CA GLN A 27 15.21 -11.83 1.82
C GLN A 27 13.93 -11.45 1.09
N VAL A 28 13.94 -11.56 -0.25
CA VAL A 28 12.78 -11.29 -1.09
C VAL A 28 11.63 -12.22 -0.70
N SER A 29 10.50 -11.61 -0.34
CA SER A 29 9.29 -12.35 0.02
C SER A 29 8.78 -13.18 -1.17
N PRO A 30 8.28 -14.40 -0.94
CA PRO A 30 7.73 -15.19 -2.04
C PRO A 30 6.51 -14.50 -2.64
N ASN A 31 6.37 -14.56 -3.97
CA ASN A 31 5.35 -13.83 -4.72
C ASN A 31 3.93 -14.08 -4.21
N GLU A 32 3.60 -15.31 -3.83
CA GLU A 32 2.28 -15.71 -3.32
C GLU A 32 1.84 -14.91 -2.08
N TYR A 33 2.80 -14.50 -1.24
CA TYR A 33 2.51 -13.75 -0.01
C TYR A 33 2.38 -12.25 -0.25
N VAL A 34 3.08 -11.71 -1.24
CA VAL A 34 3.14 -10.26 -1.49
C VAL A 34 2.32 -9.79 -2.69
N HIS A 35 1.78 -10.71 -3.49
CA HIS A 35 1.03 -10.36 -4.70
C HIS A 35 -0.13 -9.39 -4.40
N ASN A 36 -0.90 -9.68 -3.35
CA ASN A 36 -2.04 -8.84 -2.97
C ASN A 36 -1.57 -7.46 -2.46
N ASP A 37 -0.47 -7.41 -1.71
CA ASP A 37 0.10 -6.17 -1.21
C ASP A 37 0.62 -5.27 -2.34
N ILE A 38 1.33 -5.86 -3.30
CA ILE A 38 1.80 -5.17 -4.51
C ILE A 38 0.61 -4.59 -5.28
N LYS A 39 -0.44 -5.40 -5.49
CA LYS A 39 -1.67 -4.96 -6.16
C LYS A 39 -2.31 -3.78 -5.43
N ASN A 40 -2.47 -3.87 -4.11
CA ASN A 40 -3.05 -2.81 -3.29
C ASN A 40 -2.22 -1.52 -3.31
N LEU A 41 -0.90 -1.64 -3.30
CA LEU A 41 0.00 -0.51 -3.41
C LEU A 41 -0.12 0.19 -4.76
N ILE A 42 -0.20 -0.56 -5.87
CA ILE A 42 -0.43 0.00 -7.21
C ILE A 42 -1.78 0.73 -7.27
N LEU A 43 -2.85 0.11 -6.79
CA LEU A 43 -4.18 0.71 -6.77
C LEU A 43 -4.21 2.00 -5.93
N SER A 44 -3.52 2.01 -4.80
CA SER A 44 -3.43 3.19 -3.92
C SER A 44 -2.71 4.34 -4.62
N LYS A 45 -1.59 4.06 -5.31
CA LYS A 45 -0.87 5.07 -6.10
C LYS A 45 -1.75 5.66 -7.20
N GLN A 46 -2.49 4.83 -7.94
CA GLN A 46 -3.38 5.27 -9.00
C GLN A 46 -4.53 6.14 -8.45
N LYS A 47 -5.15 5.75 -7.34
CA LYS A 47 -6.19 6.55 -6.67
C LYS A 47 -5.70 7.95 -6.30
N ILE A 48 -4.51 8.05 -5.69
CA ILE A 48 -3.90 9.34 -5.32
C ILE A 48 -3.65 10.19 -6.56
N GLN A 49 -3.09 9.61 -7.62
CA GLN A 49 -2.84 10.33 -8.87
C GLN A 49 -4.12 10.85 -9.50
N PHE A 50 -5.18 10.04 -9.51
CA PHE A 50 -6.48 10.42 -10.04
C PHE A 50 -7.09 11.60 -9.27
N LEU A 51 -7.05 11.58 -7.94
CA LEU A 51 -7.54 12.69 -7.12
C LEU A 51 -6.79 14.00 -7.39
N LYS A 52 -5.46 13.95 -7.53
CA LYS A 52 -4.64 15.11 -7.88
C LYS A 52 -4.99 15.66 -9.26
N GLN A 53 -5.28 14.78 -10.22
CA GLN A 53 -5.69 15.18 -11.56
C GLN A 53 -7.04 15.88 -11.53
N ILE A 54 -8.03 15.33 -10.81
CA ILE A 54 -9.33 15.97 -10.60
C ILE A 54 -9.15 17.36 -9.97
N GLU A 55 -8.38 17.48 -8.90
CA GLU A 55 -8.15 18.75 -8.22
C GLU A 55 -7.60 19.81 -9.18
N LYS A 56 -6.60 19.42 -9.99
CA LYS A 56 -6.00 20.30 -11.00
C LYS A 56 -7.00 20.70 -12.08
N ASP A 57 -7.80 19.75 -12.57
CA ASP A 57 -8.76 20.00 -13.64
C ASP A 57 -9.90 20.90 -13.18
N VAL A 58 -10.43 20.67 -11.97
CA VAL A 58 -11.45 21.52 -11.34
C VAL A 58 -10.91 22.93 -11.09
N TYR A 59 -9.68 23.06 -10.60
CA TYR A 59 -9.05 24.36 -10.41
C TYR A 59 -8.90 25.11 -11.73
N LYS A 60 -8.38 24.43 -12.76
CA LYS A 60 -8.19 25.01 -14.09
C LYS A 60 -9.52 25.44 -14.71
N GLU A 61 -10.54 24.58 -14.64
CA GLU A 61 -11.89 24.91 -15.11
C GLU A 61 -12.45 26.15 -14.40
N GLY A 62 -12.26 26.25 -13.08
CA GLY A 62 -12.71 27.40 -12.31
C GLY A 62 -12.02 28.71 -12.74
N VAL A 63 -10.72 28.65 -13.03
CA VAL A 63 -9.94 29.79 -13.53
C VAL A 63 -10.38 30.18 -14.94
N ASP A 64 -10.42 29.22 -15.86
CA ASP A 64 -10.74 29.45 -17.28
C ASP A 64 -12.16 30.01 -17.46
N ASN A 65 -13.13 29.54 -16.66
CA ASN A 65 -14.51 30.01 -16.69
C ASN A 65 -14.77 31.29 -15.86
N LYS A 66 -13.73 31.97 -15.34
CA LYS A 66 -13.85 33.14 -14.44
C LYS A 66 -14.76 32.91 -13.22
N LYS A 67 -14.93 31.64 -12.79
CA LYS A 67 -15.75 31.27 -11.62
C LYS A 67 -14.98 31.40 -10.30
N VAL A 68 -13.71 31.78 -10.35
CA VAL A 68 -12.85 31.98 -9.19
C VAL A 68 -12.77 33.46 -8.80
N LYS A 69 -12.96 33.76 -7.51
CA LYS A 69 -12.66 35.07 -6.92
C LYS A 69 -11.26 35.02 -6.31
N LEU A 70 -10.31 35.71 -6.92
CA LEU A 70 -8.94 35.84 -6.40
C LEU A 70 -8.90 36.95 -5.35
N TYR A 71 -8.59 36.59 -4.10
CA TYR A 71 -8.40 37.57 -3.03
C TYR A 71 -6.91 37.89 -2.89
N LYS A 72 -6.54 39.14 -3.12
CA LYS A 72 -5.16 39.61 -2.96
C LYS A 72 -4.95 39.94 -1.48
N THR A 73 -4.27 39.07 -0.73
CA THR A 73 -3.83 39.41 0.62
C THR A 73 -2.75 40.49 0.52
N LYS A 74 -3.03 41.70 1.00
CA LYS A 74 -1.98 42.68 1.28
C LYS A 74 -1.21 42.17 2.48
N ASN A 75 0.00 41.68 2.27
CA ASN A 75 0.97 41.51 3.35
C ASN A 75 1.42 42.90 3.79
N ASN A 76 0.65 43.53 4.68
CA ASN A 76 1.16 44.60 5.53
C ASN A 76 1.98 43.95 6.64
N ARG A 77 3.24 43.64 6.34
CA ARG A 77 4.26 43.54 7.37
C ARG A 77 5.01 44.87 7.37
N LEU A 78 4.68 45.66 8.39
CA LEU A 78 5.49 46.75 8.92
C LEU A 78 6.92 46.25 9.21
#